data_AF-A0A9D8LXE3-F1
#
_entry.id   AF-A0A9D8LXE3-F1
#
_cell.length_a   1.000
_cell.length_b   1.000
_cell.length_c   1.000
_cell.angle_alpha   90.00
_cell.angle_beta   90.00
_cell.angle_gamma   90.00
#
_symmetry.space_group_name_H-M   'P 1'
#
loop_
_entity.id
_entity.type
_entity.pdbx_description
1 polymer ?
#
loop_
_entity_poly.entity_id
_entity_poly.type
_entity_poly.pdbx_seq_one_letter_code
_entity_poly.pdbx_strand_id
1 'polypeptide(L)'
;MRDDSAQPRALDDAVQSSRPAPVDGRRITMNFAVTGGFGTQTFKARMRYEAPGDSWPSEGPMPSDFLSAFEAGGLLTISDPAGRKLAGFNLRGAEEATQLMRRVCGL
;
A
#
# COMPACT_ATOMS: atom_id res chain seq x y z
N MET A 1 -46.19 9.79 22.96
CA MET A 1 -45.77 11.02 22.27
C MET A 1 -44.44 11.45 22.90
N ARG A 2 -43.44 11.78 22.06
CA ARG A 2 -41.98 11.90 22.28
C ARG A 2 -41.24 10.58 22.01
N ASP A 3 -40.62 10.37 20.85
CA ASP A 3 -39.41 11.04 20.27
C ASP A 3 -38.21 10.93 21.23
N ASP A 4 -36.97 10.64 20.86
CA ASP A 4 -36.30 10.57 19.56
C ASP A 4 -34.96 9.84 19.77
N SER A 5 -34.51 9.15 18.72
CA SER A 5 -33.13 9.02 18.22
C SER A 5 -31.88 9.00 19.13
N ALA A 6 -31.16 7.89 18.96
CA ALA A 6 -29.80 7.82 18.42
C ALA A 6 -28.59 8.43 19.18
N GLN A 7 -27.73 7.49 19.63
CA GLN A 7 -26.27 7.41 19.53
C GLN A 7 -25.36 8.47 20.18
N PRO A 8 -24.23 7.98 20.72
CA PRO A 8 -22.94 8.58 20.39
C PRO A 8 -22.03 7.54 19.73
N ARG A 9 -22.01 7.52 18.40
CA ARG A 9 -20.97 6.86 17.56
C ARG A 9 -19.76 7.78 17.31
N ALA A 10 -19.59 8.83 18.09
CA ALA A 10 -18.63 9.89 17.79
C ALA A 10 -17.28 9.77 18.52
N LEU A 11 -17.05 8.73 19.33
CA LEU A 11 -15.84 8.65 20.16
C LEU A 11 -14.71 7.80 19.55
N ASP A 12 -15.00 6.91 18.60
CA ASP A 12 -13.99 6.00 18.03
C ASP A 12 -13.22 6.62 16.83
N ASP A 13 -13.78 7.62 16.14
CA ASP A 13 -13.13 8.24 14.97
C ASP A 13 -12.03 9.26 15.34
N ALA A 14 -12.00 9.75 16.59
CA ALA A 14 -11.14 10.87 16.99
C ALA A 14 -9.69 10.47 17.34
N VAL A 15 -9.39 9.17 17.50
CA VAL A 15 -8.06 8.70 17.95
C VAL A 15 -7.08 8.48 16.78
N GLN A 16 -7.54 8.59 15.53
CA GLN A 16 -6.68 8.40 14.34
C GLN A 16 -6.08 9.69 13.74
N SER A 17 -6.50 10.88 14.16
CA SER A 17 -6.23 12.15 13.44
C SER A 17 -5.13 13.05 14.02
N SER A 18 -4.32 12.61 14.98
CA SER A 18 -3.30 13.47 15.61
C SER A 18 -1.90 13.39 14.98
N ARG A 19 -1.76 12.82 13.78
CA ARG A 19 -0.51 12.95 13.01
C ARG A 19 -0.59 14.15 12.09
N PRO A 20 0.34 15.12 12.20
CA PRO A 20 0.42 16.20 11.22
C PRO A 20 0.63 15.60 9.84
N ALA A 21 0.01 16.22 8.84
CA ALA A 21 0.23 15.86 7.44
C ALA A 21 1.74 15.84 7.15
N PRO A 22 2.23 14.89 6.33
CA PRO A 22 3.63 14.87 5.97
C PRO A 22 4.01 16.16 5.25
N VAL A 23 5.25 16.62 5.47
CA VAL A 23 5.80 17.78 4.74
C VAL A 23 6.12 17.34 3.31
N ASP A 24 5.81 18.20 2.33
CA ASP A 24 6.15 17.95 0.93
C ASP A 24 7.63 17.63 0.75
N GLY A 25 7.95 16.65 -0.09
CA GLY A 25 9.30 16.15 -0.29
C GLY A 25 9.85 15.26 0.85
N ARG A 26 9.05 14.96 1.89
CA ARG A 26 9.42 13.99 2.93
C ARG A 26 9.73 12.63 2.32
N ARG A 27 10.78 11.97 2.81
CA ARG A 27 11.20 10.64 2.36
C ARG A 27 11.03 9.59 3.45
N ILE A 28 10.57 8.40 3.07
CA ILE A 28 10.49 7.22 3.93
C ILE A 28 10.86 5.96 3.15
N THR A 29 11.33 4.92 3.83
CA THR A 29 11.50 3.59 3.23
C THR A 29 10.34 2.71 3.67
N MET A 30 9.51 2.25 2.74
CA MET A 30 8.40 1.35 3.04
C MET A 30 8.78 -0.09 2.70
N ASN A 31 8.12 -1.04 3.37
CA ASN A 31 8.26 -2.45 3.07
C ASN A 31 7.03 -2.93 2.29
N PHE A 32 7.28 -3.67 1.22
CA PHE A 32 6.30 -4.32 0.36
C PHE A 32 6.50 -5.82 0.50
N ALA A 33 5.63 -6.48 1.26
CA ALA A 33 5.68 -7.91 1.50
C ALA A 33 4.67 -8.61 0.60
N VAL A 34 5.14 -9.50 -0.27
CA VAL A 34 4.29 -10.33 -1.11
C VAL A 34 4.25 -11.75 -0.53
N THR A 35 3.06 -12.18 -0.13
CA THR A 35 2.80 -13.51 0.41
C THR A 35 2.15 -14.37 -0.67
N GLY A 36 2.73 -15.56 -0.92
CA GLY A 36 2.23 -16.56 -1.85
C GLY A 36 2.44 -17.98 -1.32
N GLY A 37 2.27 -18.98 -2.20
CA GLY A 37 2.34 -20.40 -1.81
C GLY A 37 3.71 -20.86 -1.25
N PHE A 38 4.79 -20.16 -1.60
CA PHE A 38 6.16 -20.46 -1.16
C PHE A 38 6.64 -19.62 0.03
N GLY A 39 5.75 -18.84 0.65
CA GLY A 39 6.08 -17.96 1.79
C GLY A 39 5.96 -16.48 1.45
N THR A 40 6.67 -15.65 2.22
CA THR A 40 6.62 -14.18 2.09
C THR A 40 7.96 -13.62 1.65
N GLN A 41 7.96 -12.84 0.58
CA GLN A 41 9.12 -12.08 0.11
C GLN A 41 8.93 -10.60 0.42
N THR A 42 9.95 -9.93 0.94
CA THR A 42 9.86 -8.51 1.33
C THR A 42 10.81 -7.65 0.51
N PHE A 43 10.27 -6.59 -0.07
CA PHE A 43 10.97 -5.63 -0.91
C PHE A 43 10.91 -4.25 -0.26
N LYS A 44 12.03 -3.53 -0.25
CA LYS A 44 12.08 -2.16 0.29
C LYS A 44 12.02 -1.16 -0.85
N ALA A 45 11.17 -0.14 -0.73
CA ALA A 45 11.14 0.98 -1.67
C ALA A 45 11.26 2.30 -0.92
N ARG A 46 12.07 3.22 -1.46
CA ARG A 46 12.11 4.60 -0.98
C ARG A 46 10.94 5.35 -1.61
N MET A 47 10.22 6.11 -0.81
CA MET A 47 9.01 6.82 -1.19
C MET A 47 9.16 8.29 -0.84
N ARG A 48 8.65 9.18 -1.70
CA ARG A 48 8.63 10.62 -1.48
C ARG A 48 7.19 11.08 -1.37
N TYR A 49 6.87 11.87 -0.34
CA TYR A 49 5.57 12.52 -0.25
C TYR A 49 5.49 13.67 -1.23
N GLU A 50 4.39 13.74 -1.97
CA GLU A 50 4.13 14.82 -2.94
C GLU A 50 2.77 15.46 -2.69
N ALA A 51 2.80 16.74 -2.34
CA ALA A 51 1.62 17.61 -2.29
C ALA A 51 1.42 18.33 -3.64
N PRO A 52 0.19 18.72 -4.00
CA PRO A 52 -1.07 18.51 -3.28
C PRO A 52 -1.71 17.14 -3.52
N GLY A 53 -1.06 16.25 -4.28
CA GLY A 53 -1.63 14.96 -4.71
C GLY A 53 -1.81 13.91 -3.60
N ASP A 54 -1.41 14.24 -2.36
CA ASP A 54 -1.41 13.36 -1.18
C ASP A 54 -0.89 11.95 -1.49
N SER A 55 0.20 11.91 -2.27
CA SER A 55 0.70 10.67 -2.86
C SER A 55 2.12 10.37 -2.38
N TRP A 56 2.46 9.08 -2.41
CA TRP A 56 3.78 8.57 -2.11
C TRP A 56 4.31 7.78 -3.31
N PRO A 57 4.80 8.43 -4.38
CA PRO A 57 5.50 7.72 -5.44
C PRO A 57 6.82 7.11 -4.93
N SER A 58 7.23 5.99 -5.55
CA SER A 58 8.54 5.41 -5.31
C SER A 58 9.64 6.23 -5.98
N GLU A 59 10.72 6.51 -5.24
CA GLU A 59 11.95 7.09 -5.79
C GLU A 59 12.76 5.95 -6.45
N GLY A 60 12.44 5.64 -7.70
CA GLY A 60 13.12 4.63 -8.51
C GLY A 60 12.30 3.38 -8.79
N PRO A 61 12.83 2.47 -9.63
CA PRO A 61 12.15 1.23 -9.98
C PRO A 61 12.12 0.26 -8.78
N MET A 62 11.09 -0.56 -8.74
CA MET A 62 11.08 -1.72 -7.85
C MET A 62 12.13 -2.75 -8.32
N PRO A 63 12.70 -3.56 -7.41
CA PRO A 63 13.59 -4.66 -7.77
C PRO A 63 12.93 -5.58 -8.82
N SER A 64 13.71 -6.14 -9.76
CA SER A 64 13.20 -7.04 -10.81
C SER A 64 12.34 -8.18 -10.26
N ASP A 65 12.80 -8.74 -9.14
CA ASP A 65 12.22 -9.94 -8.53
C ASP A 65 10.88 -9.62 -7.83
N PHE A 66 10.59 -8.34 -7.59
CA PHE A 66 9.29 -7.90 -7.10
C PHE A 66 8.17 -8.28 -8.07
N LEU A 67 8.39 -8.09 -9.38
CA LEU A 67 7.35 -8.36 -10.37
C LEU A 67 7.01 -9.84 -10.40
N SER A 68 8.03 -10.71 -10.38
CA SER A 68 7.84 -12.16 -10.31
C SER A 68 7.11 -12.58 -9.03
N ALA A 69 7.44 -11.98 -7.88
CA ALA A 69 6.75 -12.24 -6.64
C ALA A 69 5.29 -11.74 -6.67
N PHE A 70 5.06 -10.56 -7.26
CA PHE A 70 3.74 -9.94 -7.41
C PHE A 70 2.82 -10.74 -8.33
N GLU A 71 3.35 -11.27 -9.45
CA GLU A 71 2.64 -12.16 -10.37
C GLU A 71 2.22 -13.47 -9.69
N ALA A 72 3.12 -14.11 -8.93
CA ALA A 72 2.87 -15.38 -8.25
C ALA A 72 2.21 -15.25 -6.85
N GLY A 73 2.03 -14.01 -6.38
CA GLY A 73 1.58 -13.70 -5.02
C GLY A 73 0.07 -13.80 -4.86
N GLY A 74 -0.39 -14.02 -3.62
CA GLY A 74 -1.81 -13.93 -3.26
C GLY A 74 -2.17 -12.63 -2.53
N LEU A 75 -1.21 -12.03 -1.82
CA LEU A 75 -1.41 -10.83 -1.02
C LEU A 75 -0.16 -9.94 -1.05
N LEU A 76 -0.35 -8.66 -1.37
CA LEU A 76 0.63 -7.61 -1.11
C LEU A 76 0.27 -6.91 0.20
N THR A 77 1.23 -6.80 1.12
CA THR A 77 1.12 -5.99 2.34
C THR A 77 2.13 -4.87 2.29
N ILE A 78 1.67 -3.64 2.57
CA ILE A 78 2.53 -2.47 2.67
C ILE A 78 2.65 -2.09 4.15
N SER A 79 3.86 -1.90 4.65
CA SER A 79 4.12 -1.47 6.02
C SER A 79 5.14 -0.34 6.10
N ASP A 80 5.06 0.42 7.19
CA ASP A 80 6.02 1.48 7.51
C ASP A 80 7.37 0.89 8.00
N PRO A 81 8.41 1.71 8.21
CA PRO A 81 9.70 1.22 8.72
C PRO A 81 9.62 0.51 10.08
N ALA A 82 8.60 0.80 10.89
CA ALA A 82 8.39 0.17 12.19
C ALA A 82 7.62 -1.17 12.08
N GLY A 83 7.28 -1.60 10.85
CA GLY A 83 6.54 -2.84 10.60
C GLY A 83 5.03 -2.71 10.78
N ARG A 84 4.50 -1.51 11.06
CA ARG A 84 3.05 -1.33 11.14
C ARG A 84 2.46 -1.43 9.74
N LYS A 85 1.48 -2.32 9.59
CA LYS A 85 0.69 -2.47 8.36
C LYS A 85 -0.07 -1.18 8.05
N LEU A 86 0.07 -0.71 6.83
CA LEU A 86 -0.62 0.47 6.30
C LEU A 86 -1.72 0.06 5.31
N ALA A 87 -1.45 -0.93 4.47
CA ALA A 87 -2.39 -1.41 3.48
C ALA A 87 -2.19 -2.89 3.17
N GLY A 88 -3.21 -3.51 2.57
CA GLY A 88 -3.14 -4.86 2.02
C GLY A 88 -4.01 -5.01 0.77
N PHE A 89 -3.49 -5.67 -0.25
CA PHE A 89 -4.14 -5.84 -1.55
C PHE A 89 -4.12 -7.31 -1.96
N ASN A 90 -5.28 -7.85 -2.31
CA ASN A 90 -5.37 -9.18 -2.92
C ASN A 90 -4.77 -9.10 -4.34
N LEU A 91 -3.94 -10.08 -4.69
CA LEU A 91 -3.22 -10.13 -5.97
C LEU A 91 -3.86 -11.09 -6.99
N ARG A 92 -5.08 -11.56 -6.74
CA ARG A 92 -5.84 -12.32 -7.74
C ARG A 92 -6.02 -11.46 -9.00
N GLY A 93 -5.57 -11.96 -10.15
CA GLY A 93 -5.58 -11.21 -11.40
C GLY A 93 -4.26 -10.50 -11.74
N ALA A 94 -3.30 -10.45 -10.81
CA ALA A 94 -2.05 -9.72 -10.99
C ALA A 94 -1.18 -10.33 -12.10
N GLU A 95 -1.17 -11.66 -12.22
CA GLU A 95 -0.49 -12.37 -13.29
C GLU A 95 -1.07 -11.98 -14.66
N GLU A 96 -2.38 -12.10 -14.85
CA GLU A 96 -3.01 -11.79 -16.13
C GLU A 96 -2.82 -10.30 -16.50
N ALA A 97 -2.95 -9.40 -15.52
CA ALA A 97 -2.73 -7.97 -15.72
C ALA A 97 -1.28 -7.68 -16.15
N THR A 98 -0.29 -8.32 -15.52
CA THR A 98 1.11 -8.11 -15.86
C THR A 98 1.46 -8.68 -17.23
N GLN A 99 0.96 -9.87 -17.57
CA GLN A 99 1.11 -10.44 -18.91
C GLN A 99 0.45 -9.59 -20.00
N LEU A 100 -0.70 -8.96 -19.71
CA LEU A 100 -1.33 -8.01 -20.62
C LEU A 100 -0.45 -6.76 -20.82
N MET A 101 0.08 -6.19 -19.73
CA MET A 101 0.96 -5.03 -19.81
C MET A 101 2.24 -5.33 -20.60
N ARG A 102 2.87 -6.49 -20.40
CA ARG A 102 4.03 -6.93 -21.20
C ARG A 102 3.71 -6.96 -22.69
N ARG A 103 2.57 -7.57 -23.07
CA ARG A 103 2.08 -7.60 -24.46
C ARG A 103 1.86 -6.21 -25.05
N VAL A 104 1.25 -5.29 -24.30
CA VAL A 104 1.01 -3.92 -24.76
C VAL A 104 2.32 -3.15 -24.93
N CYS A 105 3.30 -3.37 -24.06
CA CYS A 105 4.60 -2.71 -24.10
C CYS A 105 5.62 -3.37 -25.04
N GLY A 106 5.27 -4.50 -25.68
CA GLY A 106 6.15 -5.21 -26.62
C GLY A 106 7.30 -5.99 -25.95
N LEU A 107 7.09 -6.44 -24.71
CA LEU A 107 8.05 -7.22 -23.90
C LEU A 107 7.63 -8.69 -23.80
#